data_AF-B1C7G3-F1
#
_entry.id   AF-B1C7G3-F1
#
_cell.length_a   1.000
_cell.length_b   1.000
_cell.length_c   1.000
_cell.angle_alpha   90.00
_cell.angle_beta   90.00
_cell.angle_gamma   90.00
#
_symmetry.space_group_name_H-M   'P 1'
#
loop_
_entity.id
_entity.type
_entity.pdbx_description
1 polymer ?
#
loop_
_entity_poly.entity_id
_entity_poly.type
_entity_poly.pdbx_seq_one_letter_code
_entity_poly.pdbx_strand_id
1 'polypeptide(L)' 'MSNVAVSTIDNIVNGRCSNPRIFTIKKICEGFGMSVIEFFDFEGLKK' A
#
# COMPACT_ATOMS: atom_id res chain seq x y z
N MET A 1 -14.65 3.70 3.61
CA MET A 1 -13.76 4.22 2.55
C MET A 1 -12.44 4.57 3.21
N SER A 2 -11.31 4.01 2.76
CA SER A 2 -9.99 4.00 3.46
C SER A 2 -9.35 5.34 3.78
N ASN A 3 -10.02 6.47 3.50
CA ASN A 3 -9.50 7.83 3.69
C ASN A 3 -8.10 8.05 3.07
N VAL A 4 -7.76 7.24 2.06
CA VAL A 4 -6.60 7.37 1.19
C VAL A 4 -7.08 8.03 -0.08
N ALA A 5 -6.44 9.14 -0.46
CA ALA A 5 -6.72 9.79 -1.73
C ALA A 5 -6.32 8.87 -2.89
N VAL A 6 -7.14 8.82 -3.94
CA VAL A 6 -6.85 8.05 -5.16
C VAL A 6 -5.51 8.49 -5.77
N SER A 7 -5.19 9.79 -5.70
CA SER A 7 -3.91 10.34 -6.14
C SER A 7 -2.71 9.80 -5.36
N THR A 8 -2.87 9.45 -4.08
CA THR A 8 -1.81 8.82 -3.29
C THR A 8 -1.52 7.41 -3.80
N ILE A 9 -2.57 6.64 -4.09
CA ILE A 9 -2.42 5.29 -4.68
C ILE A 9 -1.76 5.41 -6.06
N ASP A 10 -2.25 6.34 -6.89
CA ASP A 10 -1.72 6.59 -8.23
C ASP A 10 -0.23 6.97 -8.21
N ASN A 11 0.19 7.78 -7.24
CA ASN A 11 1.61 8.13 -7.07
C ASN A 11 2.47 6.94 -6.64
N ILE A 12 1.95 6.03 -5.81
CA ILE A 12 2.69 4.84 -5.36
C ILE A 12 2.80 3.83 -6.52
N VAL A 13 1.70 3.52 -7.19
CA VAL A 13 1.66 2.53 -8.29
C VAL A 13 2.52 2.97 -9.48
N ASN A 14 2.51 4.27 -9.81
CA ASN A 14 3.35 4.81 -10.89
C ASN A 14 4.79 5.15 -10.46
N GLY A 15 5.21 4.80 -9.23
CA GLY A 15 6.58 5.04 -8.75
C GLY A 15 6.95 6.52 -8.55
N ARG A 16 5.97 7.44 -8.57
CA ARG A 16 6.18 8.88 -8.29
C ARG A 16 6.35 9.15 -6.79
N CYS A 17 5.96 8.22 -5.94
CA CYS A 17 6.29 8.18 -4.51
C CYS A 17 7.27 7.02 -4.25
N SER A 18 8.54 7.36 -4.02
CA SER A 18 9.60 6.37 -3.79
C SER A 18 9.66 5.81 -2.36
N ASN A 19 8.99 6.45 -1.39
CA ASN A 19 9.04 6.03 0.01
C ASN A 19 7.69 6.23 0.74
N PRO A 20 6.66 5.43 0.42
CA PRO A 20 5.42 5.44 1.17
C PRO A 20 5.68 5.02 2.62
N ARG A 21 5.20 5.81 3.58
CA ARG A 21 5.31 5.46 5.01
C ARG A 21 4.45 4.25 5.34
N ILE A 22 4.84 3.47 6.34
CA ILE A 22 4.11 2.28 6.80
C ILE A 22 2.64 2.55 7.13
N PHE A 23 2.32 3.74 7.66
CA PHE A 23 0.94 4.15 7.95
C PHE A 23 0.10 4.33 6.67
N THR A 24 0.71 4.78 5.57
CA THR A 24 0.04 4.87 4.26
C THR A 24 -0.27 3.48 3.73
N ILE A 25 0.68 2.55 3.83
CA ILE A 25 0.47 1.14 3.45
C ILE A 25 -0.66 0.53 4.28
N LYS A 26 -0.67 0.75 5.61
CA LYS A 26 -1.74 0.26 6.48
C LYS A 26 -3.13 0.74 6.04
N LYS A 27 -3.29 2.03 5.74
CA LYS A 27 -4.57 2.57 5.26
C LYS A 27 -5.01 1.99 3.92
N ILE A 28 -4.05 1.71 3.04
CA ILE A 28 -4.31 1.01 1.77
C ILE A 28 -4.85 -0.39 2.07
N CYS A 29 -4.17 -1.16 2.94
CA CYS A 29 -4.60 -2.49 3.36
C CYS A 29 -6.02 -2.47 3.96
N GLU A 30 -6.30 -1.53 4.87
CA GLU A 30 -7.64 -1.33 5.46
C GLU A 30 -8.71 -1.02 4.40
N GLY A 31 -8.34 -0.34 3.31
CA GLY A 31 -9.24 -0.07 2.18
C GLY A 31 -9.58 -1.27 1.33
N PHE A 32 -8.63 -2.20 1.22
CA PHE A 32 -8.80 -3.45 0.48
C PHE A 32 -9.31 -4.59 1.37
N GLY A 33 -9.55 -4.33 2.66
CA GLY A 33 -10.03 -5.35 3.61
C GLY A 33 -9.00 -6.43 3.92
N MET A 34 -7.71 -6.11 3.80
CA MET A 34 -6.60 -7.03 4.04
C MET A 34 -5.68 -6.53 5.16
N SER A 35 -4.88 -7.43 5.72
CA SER A 35 -3.82 -7.11 6.68
C SER A 35 -2.55 -6.66 5.98
N VAL A 36 -1.67 -5.97 6.72
CA VAL A 36 -0.33 -5.59 6.23
C VAL A 36 0.53 -6.82 5.94
N ILE A 37 0.30 -7.92 6.66
CA ILE A 37 1.02 -9.18 6.44
C ILE A 37 0.67 -9.75 5.07
N GLU A 38 -0.63 -9.86 4.77
CA GLU A 38 -1.12 -10.32 3.46
C GLU A 38 -0.66 -9.42 2.32
N PHE A 39 -0.57 -8.10 2.55
CA PHE A 39 -0.10 -7.15 1.54
C PHE A 39 1.35 -7.40 1.12
N PHE A 40 2.21 -7.81 2.06
CA PHE A 40 3.62 -8.10 1.80
C PHE A 40 3.89 -9.59 1.50
N ASP A 41 2.88 -10.44 1.51
CA ASP A 41 3.02 -11.88 1.23
C ASP A 41 3.02 -12.17 -0.27
N PHE A 42 4.07 -11.75 -0.98
CA PHE A 42 4.28 -12.06 -2.40
C PHE A 42 5.69 -12.59 -2.68
N GLU A 43 5.83 -13.44 -3.69
CA GLU A 43 7.08 -14.15 -3.99
C GLU A 43 8.27 -13.21 -4.21
N GLY A 44 8.06 -12.07 -4.86
CA GLY A 44 9.11 -11.08 -5.13
C GLY A 44 9.72 -10.42 -3.89
N LEU A 45 9.12 -10.57 -2.70
CA LEU A 45 9.68 -10.09 -1.43
C LEU A 45 10.37 -11.21 -0.64
N LYS A 46 10.06 -12.47 -0.94
CA LYS A 46 10.65 -13.63 -0.25
C LYS A 46 12.06 -13.84 -0.79
N LYS A 47 13.05 -13.87 0.10
CA LYS A 47 14.44 -14.21 -0.22
C LYS A 47 14.61 -15.70 -0.45
#